data_AF-A0A1Y5DGH8-F1
#
_entry.id   AF-A0A1Y5DGH8-F1
#
_cell.length_a   1.000
_cell.length_b   1.000
_cell.length_c   1.000
_cell.angle_alpha   90.00
_cell.angle_beta   90.00
_cell.angle_gamma   90.00
#
_symmetry.space_group_name_H-M   'P 1'
#
loop_
_entity.id
_entity.type
_entity.pdbx_description
1 polymer ?
#
loop_
_entity_poly.entity_id
_entity_poly.type
_entity_poly.pdbx_seq_one_letter_code
_entity_poly.pdbx_strand_id
1 'polypeptide(L)'
;MREIKHRRRVISDGYLRSDELWEVEARMQDIKTYDVWRDFDGELVAQDTPFHDICVRIALDDAFYIKEIEVSIDAHPFPNCYEIASNFERLVGTRISSGWLSYAKKEFKGVAGCTHVLELLPVVATTAFQMMWYPLCEKYPERTKSAINSFSNNCHGWSEDGPMMAKFRQEEAG
;
A
#
# COMPACT_ATOMS: atom_id res chain seq x y z
N MET A 1 -28.49 19.35 -2.28
CA MET A 1 -28.20 18.85 -0.92
C MET A 1 -27.42 17.55 -1.04
N ARG A 2 -26.39 17.32 -0.21
CA ARG A 2 -25.64 16.05 -0.17
C ARG A 2 -25.78 15.47 1.24
N GLU A 3 -25.88 14.15 1.32
CA GLU A 3 -25.94 13.40 2.58
C GLU A 3 -24.82 12.35 2.59
N ILE A 4 -24.12 12.22 3.72
CA ILE A 4 -23.08 11.19 3.85
C ILE A 4 -23.73 9.85 4.21
N LYS A 5 -23.47 8.82 3.42
CA LYS A 5 -23.91 7.43 3.66
C LYS A 5 -22.77 6.49 4.05
N HIS A 6 -21.54 6.88 3.74
CA HIS A 6 -20.38 6.05 3.94
C HIS A 6 -19.14 6.92 4.09
N ARG A 7 -18.26 6.54 5.01
CA ARG A 7 -16.98 7.20 5.22
C ARG A 7 -15.89 6.13 5.23
N ARG A 8 -15.07 6.13 4.19
CA ARG A 8 -13.82 5.37 4.15
C ARG A 8 -12.68 6.27 4.63
N ARG A 9 -11.84 5.76 5.52
CA ARG A 9 -10.58 6.38 5.94
C ARG A 9 -9.46 5.41 5.61
N VAL A 10 -8.39 5.91 5.03
CA VAL A 10 -7.15 5.16 4.83
C VAL A 10 -6.03 6.00 5.40
N ILE A 11 -5.28 5.42 6.33
CA ILE A 11 -4.08 6.01 6.91
C ILE A 11 -2.93 5.08 6.56
N SER A 12 -1.80 5.62 6.11
CA SER A 12 -0.62 4.84 5.81
C SER A 12 0.61 5.59 6.26
N ASP A 13 1.31 4.99 7.21
CA ASP A 13 2.47 5.56 7.86
C ASP A 13 3.70 4.71 7.53
N GLY A 14 4.84 5.38 7.40
CA GLY A 14 6.12 4.77 7.09
C GLY A 14 7.12 4.98 8.21
N TYR A 15 7.94 3.96 8.49
CA TYR A 15 8.90 3.95 9.57
C TYR A 15 10.25 3.36 9.09
N LEU A 16 11.34 3.84 9.66
CA LEU A 16 12.62 3.14 9.65
C LEU A 16 12.78 2.46 11.01
N ARG A 17 12.88 1.13 11.01
CA ARG A 17 13.05 0.32 12.22
C ARG A 17 14.49 0.34 12.71
N SER A 18 14.69 -0.02 13.97
CA SER A 18 16.02 -0.15 14.58
C SER A 18 16.86 -1.31 14.03
N ASP A 19 16.25 -2.25 13.29
CA ASP A 19 16.91 -3.33 12.56
C ASP A 19 17.18 -3.00 11.09
N GLU A 20 17.10 -1.71 10.72
CA GLU A 20 17.34 -1.18 9.37
C GLU A 20 16.34 -1.63 8.30
N LEU A 21 15.22 -2.26 8.69
CA LEU A 21 14.10 -2.50 7.78
C LEU A 21 13.19 -1.27 7.70
N TRP A 22 12.65 -1.03 6.51
CA TRP A 22 11.63 -0.02 6.27
C TRP A 22 10.26 -0.64 6.49
N GLU A 23 9.44 -0.07 7.36
CA GLU A 23 8.11 -0.56 7.63
C GLU A 23 7.05 0.39 7.07
N VAL A 24 5.99 -0.16 6.52
CA VAL A 24 4.78 0.59 6.18
C VAL A 24 3.59 -0.11 6.81
N GLU A 25 2.82 0.64 7.60
CA GLU A 25 1.53 0.20 8.12
C GLU A 25 0.43 1.00 7.42
N ALA A 26 -0.54 0.31 6.82
CA ALA A 26 -1.70 0.94 6.20
C ALA A 26 -2.98 0.35 6.77
N ARG A 27 -3.84 1.22 7.31
CA ARG A 27 -5.13 0.86 7.89
C ARG A 27 -6.27 1.49 7.12
N MET A 28 -7.27 0.69 6.76
CA MET A 28 -8.52 1.14 6.15
C MET A 28 -9.68 0.88 7.10
N GLN A 29 -10.49 1.92 7.31
CA GLN A 29 -11.76 1.82 8.03
C GLN A 29 -12.92 2.28 7.16
N ASP A 30 -13.94 1.45 7.06
CA ASP A 30 -15.21 1.76 6.43
C ASP A 30 -16.28 1.97 7.50
N ILE A 31 -16.84 3.17 7.56
CA ILE A 31 -17.78 3.57 8.59
C ILE A 31 -19.13 3.89 7.93
N LYS A 32 -20.21 3.33 8.48
CA LYS A 32 -21.59 3.58 8.04
C LYS A 32 -22.19 4.67 8.92
N THR A 33 -22.90 5.61 8.33
CA THR A 33 -23.55 6.73 9.04
C THR A 33 -24.99 6.42 9.43
N TYR A 34 -25.30 5.12 9.49
CA TYR A 34 -26.58 4.54 9.83
C TYR A 34 -26.33 3.12 10.34
N ASP A 35 -27.27 2.61 11.14
CA ASP A 35 -27.26 1.26 11.67
C ASP A 35 -27.34 0.21 10.55
N VAL A 36 -26.48 -0.80 10.61
CA VAL A 36 -26.48 -1.92 9.66
C VAL A 36 -26.72 -3.22 10.42
N TRP A 37 -27.73 -3.96 9.99
CA TRP A 37 -27.95 -5.32 10.43
C TRP A 37 -27.20 -6.25 9.49
N ARG A 38 -26.26 -7.05 10.00
CA ARG A 38 -25.45 -7.95 9.16
C ARG A 38 -26.31 -9.06 8.57
N ASP A 39 -26.11 -9.34 7.29
CA ASP A 39 -26.88 -10.38 6.59
C ASP A 39 -26.60 -11.79 7.14
N PHE A 40 -25.40 -12.05 7.67
CA PHE A 40 -24.98 -13.38 8.09
C PHE A 40 -25.62 -13.84 9.41
N ASP A 41 -25.60 -12.99 10.43
CA ASP A 41 -26.04 -13.34 11.79
C ASP A 41 -27.13 -12.41 12.34
N GLY A 42 -27.51 -11.36 11.60
CA GLY A 42 -28.48 -10.38 12.07
C GLY A 42 -27.97 -9.52 13.22
N GLU A 43 -26.66 -9.45 13.46
CA GLU A 43 -26.12 -8.56 14.49
C GLU A 43 -26.12 -7.10 14.03
N LEU A 44 -26.35 -6.19 14.97
CA LEU A 44 -26.33 -4.75 14.74
C LEU A 44 -24.88 -4.23 14.77
N VAL A 45 -24.46 -3.63 13.66
CA VAL A 45 -23.32 -2.71 13.60
C VAL A 45 -23.88 -1.30 13.72
N ALA A 46 -23.70 -0.68 14.88
CA ALA A 46 -24.21 0.65 15.16
C ALA A 46 -23.60 1.70 14.23
N GLN A 47 -24.34 2.77 13.93
CA GLN A 47 -23.81 3.90 13.19
C GLN A 47 -22.49 4.42 13.78
N ASP A 48 -21.64 4.97 12.91
CA ASP A 48 -20.33 5.54 13.24
C ASP A 48 -19.32 4.53 13.81
N THR A 49 -19.62 3.23 13.80
CA THR A 49 -18.66 2.16 14.07
C THR A 49 -18.06 1.58 12.78
N PRO A 50 -16.82 1.05 12.81
CA PRO A 50 -16.22 0.40 11.65
C PRO A 50 -17.01 -0.83 11.22
N PHE A 51 -17.54 -0.80 10.00
CA PHE A 51 -18.11 -1.96 9.32
C PHE A 51 -17.01 -2.82 8.68
N HIS A 52 -15.93 -2.17 8.24
CA HIS A 52 -14.67 -2.83 7.93
C HIS A 52 -13.53 -2.12 8.67
N ASP A 53 -12.58 -2.89 9.18
CA ASP A 53 -11.33 -2.41 9.78
C ASP A 53 -10.22 -3.39 9.40
N ILE A 54 -9.32 -2.96 8.51
CA ILE A 54 -8.27 -3.81 7.93
C ILE A 54 -6.94 -3.10 8.03
N CYS A 55 -5.93 -3.81 8.52
CA CYS A 55 -4.54 -3.36 8.53
C CYS A 55 -3.68 -4.24 7.62
N VAL A 56 -2.74 -3.62 6.91
CA VAL A 56 -1.64 -4.28 6.20
C VAL A 56 -0.35 -3.64 6.67
N ARG A 57 0.55 -4.42 7.26
CA ARG A 57 1.89 -4.00 7.66
C ARG A 57 2.92 -4.79 6.86
N ILE A 58 3.90 -4.12 6.27
CA ILE A 58 5.02 -4.77 5.58
C ILE A 58 6.35 -4.24 6.07
N ALA A 59 7.38 -5.08 6.05
CA ALA A 59 8.77 -4.66 6.21
C ALA A 59 9.56 -4.91 4.91
N LEU A 60 10.42 -3.97 4.53
CA LEU A 60 11.18 -3.95 3.29
C LEU A 60 12.67 -3.77 3.57
N ASP A 61 13.52 -4.36 2.74
CA ASP A 61 14.93 -3.95 2.66
C ASP A 61 15.13 -2.73 1.74
N ASP A 62 16.36 -2.21 1.70
CA ASP A 62 16.77 -1.10 0.82
C ASP A 62 16.55 -1.38 -0.68
N ALA A 63 16.32 -2.63 -1.08
CA ALA A 63 16.05 -3.03 -2.45
C ALA A 63 14.55 -3.24 -2.73
N PHE A 64 13.67 -2.85 -1.81
CA PHE A 64 12.21 -2.99 -1.88
C PHE A 64 11.72 -4.44 -1.88
N TYR A 65 12.50 -5.40 -1.37
CA TYR A 65 12.00 -6.75 -1.13
C TYR A 65 11.23 -6.82 0.17
N ILE A 66 10.01 -7.40 0.11
CA ILE A 66 9.19 -7.68 1.28
C ILE A 66 9.86 -8.78 2.10
N LYS A 67 10.22 -8.44 3.34
CA LYS A 67 10.80 -9.36 4.33
C LYS A 67 9.76 -9.91 5.27
N GLU A 68 8.78 -9.10 5.60
CA GLU A 68 7.70 -9.44 6.52
C GLU A 68 6.39 -8.85 5.99
N ILE A 69 5.28 -9.53 6.26
CA ILE A 69 3.93 -9.01 6.05
C ILE A 69 3.03 -9.47 7.19
N GLU A 70 2.15 -8.58 7.64
CA GLU A 70 1.07 -8.90 8.56
C GLU A 70 -0.22 -8.27 8.06
N VAL A 71 -1.32 -9.01 8.16
CA VAL A 71 -2.65 -8.53 7.78
C VAL A 71 -3.60 -8.79 8.93
N SER A 72 -4.29 -7.74 9.41
CA SER A 72 -5.40 -7.86 10.36
C SER A 72 -6.72 -7.47 9.69
N ILE A 73 -7.80 -8.14 10.08
CA ILE A 73 -9.17 -7.84 9.65
C ILE A 73 -10.01 -7.86 10.93
N ASP A 74 -10.08 -6.71 11.59
CA ASP A 74 -10.60 -6.57 12.95
C ASP A 74 -12.12 -6.29 12.98
N ALA A 75 -12.65 -5.69 11.91
CA ALA A 75 -14.09 -5.57 11.68
C ALA A 75 -14.44 -6.06 10.28
N HIS A 76 -15.44 -6.92 10.19
CA HIS A 76 -15.88 -7.54 8.94
C HIS A 76 -17.33 -8.05 9.02
N PRO A 77 -18.04 -8.11 7.89
CA PRO A 77 -19.43 -8.56 7.85
C PRO A 77 -19.62 -10.07 7.80
N PHE A 78 -18.60 -10.83 7.36
CA PHE A 78 -18.70 -12.29 7.18
C PHE A 78 -17.66 -13.03 8.03
N PRO A 79 -18.01 -14.16 8.65
CA PRO A 79 -17.16 -14.79 9.66
C PRO A 79 -15.81 -15.26 9.10
N ASN A 80 -15.73 -15.67 7.84
CA ASN A 80 -14.51 -16.21 7.23
C ASN A 80 -13.59 -15.13 6.62
N CYS A 81 -13.93 -13.84 6.75
CA CYS A 81 -13.11 -12.77 6.16
C CYS A 81 -11.68 -12.75 6.72
N TYR A 82 -11.51 -13.00 8.02
CA TYR A 82 -10.19 -12.93 8.66
C TYR A 82 -9.25 -14.07 8.24
N GLU A 83 -9.79 -15.22 7.81
CA GLU A 83 -9.01 -16.42 7.48
C GLU A 83 -8.04 -16.19 6.31
N ILE A 84 -8.36 -15.21 5.44
CA ILE A 84 -7.57 -14.88 4.26
C ILE A 84 -6.24 -14.19 4.57
N ALA A 85 -6.06 -13.68 5.79
CA ALA A 85 -4.87 -12.92 6.19
C ALA A 85 -3.57 -13.69 5.91
N SER A 86 -3.56 -14.98 6.24
CA SER A 86 -2.39 -15.87 6.03
C SER A 86 -2.00 -16.07 4.56
N ASN A 87 -2.93 -15.89 3.61
CA ASN A 87 -2.59 -16.04 2.19
C ASN A 87 -1.57 -14.99 1.73
N PHE A 88 -1.55 -13.82 2.36
CA PHE A 88 -0.70 -12.70 1.96
C PHE A 88 0.78 -12.92 2.26
N GLU A 89 1.14 -13.94 3.06
CA GLU A 89 2.53 -14.42 3.24
C GLU A 89 3.21 -14.74 1.90
N ARG A 90 2.45 -15.07 0.85
CA ARG A 90 2.96 -15.26 -0.52
C ARG A 90 3.66 -14.02 -1.10
N LEU A 91 3.45 -12.83 -0.51
CA LEU A 91 4.15 -11.60 -0.89
C LEU A 91 5.56 -11.51 -0.30
N VAL A 92 5.89 -12.27 0.75
CA VAL A 92 7.25 -12.31 1.31
C VAL A 92 8.22 -12.82 0.26
N GLY A 93 9.35 -12.14 0.12
CA GLY A 93 10.35 -12.40 -0.92
C GLY A 93 10.04 -11.76 -2.28
N THR A 94 8.85 -11.19 -2.48
CA THR A 94 8.53 -10.41 -3.69
C THR A 94 9.08 -8.99 -3.56
N ARG A 95 9.29 -8.33 -4.71
CA ARG A 95 9.87 -6.98 -4.77
C ARG A 95 8.84 -5.96 -5.22
N ILE A 96 8.66 -4.88 -4.47
CA ILE A 96 7.86 -3.74 -4.91
C ILE A 96 8.61 -3.01 -6.02
N SER A 97 8.19 -3.25 -7.26
CA SER A 97 8.76 -2.66 -8.48
C SER A 97 7.67 -2.45 -9.54
N SER A 98 8.05 -1.95 -10.71
CA SER A 98 7.16 -1.93 -11.87
C SER A 98 6.55 -3.32 -12.12
N GLY A 99 5.22 -3.37 -12.32
CA GLY A 99 4.46 -4.60 -12.51
C GLY A 99 4.06 -5.36 -11.23
N TRP A 100 4.58 -5.00 -10.06
CA TRP A 100 4.29 -5.73 -8.80
C TRP A 100 2.80 -5.70 -8.42
N LEU A 101 2.13 -4.56 -8.56
CA LEU A 101 0.69 -4.47 -8.29
C LEU A 101 -0.15 -5.35 -9.23
N SER A 102 0.26 -5.49 -10.49
CA SER A 102 -0.41 -6.38 -11.44
C SER A 102 -0.18 -7.85 -11.08
N TYR A 103 1.03 -8.18 -10.63
CA TYR A 103 1.34 -9.50 -10.08
C TYR A 103 0.47 -9.81 -8.85
N ALA A 104 0.42 -8.92 -7.85
CA ALA A 104 -0.37 -9.12 -6.64
C ALA A 104 -1.87 -9.28 -6.95
N LYS A 105 -2.42 -8.45 -7.84
CA LYS A 105 -3.81 -8.58 -8.30
C LYS A 105 -4.09 -9.93 -8.96
N LYS A 106 -3.13 -10.48 -9.71
CA LYS A 106 -3.26 -11.80 -10.33
C LYS A 106 -3.18 -12.92 -9.30
N GLU A 107 -2.23 -12.80 -8.37
CA GLU A 107 -1.93 -13.80 -7.33
C GLU A 107 -3.12 -14.02 -6.38
N PHE A 108 -3.79 -12.93 -6.00
CA PHE A 108 -4.89 -12.92 -5.04
C PHE A 108 -6.26 -12.73 -5.69
N LYS A 109 -6.41 -13.14 -6.95
CA LYS A 109 -7.70 -13.04 -7.66
C LYS A 109 -8.73 -14.02 -7.06
N GLY A 110 -9.98 -13.58 -6.98
CA GLY A 110 -11.09 -14.44 -6.54
C GLY A 110 -10.97 -14.80 -5.06
N VAL A 111 -11.21 -16.08 -4.73
CA VAL A 111 -11.20 -16.57 -3.34
C VAL A 111 -9.82 -16.58 -2.69
N ALA A 112 -8.75 -16.32 -3.45
CA ALA A 112 -7.39 -16.27 -2.92
C ALA A 112 -7.08 -14.95 -2.19
N GLY A 113 -7.92 -13.93 -2.33
CA GLY A 113 -7.70 -12.62 -1.73
C GLY A 113 -8.95 -11.97 -1.14
N CYS A 114 -8.75 -10.78 -0.60
CA CYS A 114 -9.79 -9.89 -0.12
C CYS A 114 -9.70 -8.57 -0.90
N THR A 115 -10.83 -8.06 -1.36
CA THR A 115 -10.92 -6.76 -2.05
C THR A 115 -10.24 -5.66 -1.24
N HIS A 116 -10.48 -5.61 0.07
CA HIS A 116 -9.98 -4.54 0.94
C HIS A 116 -8.46 -4.57 1.11
N VAL A 117 -7.86 -5.76 1.28
CA VAL A 117 -6.40 -5.89 1.34
C VAL A 117 -5.78 -5.53 -0.01
N LEU A 118 -6.39 -5.97 -1.12
CA LEU A 118 -5.94 -5.62 -2.47
C LEU A 118 -6.01 -4.11 -2.77
N GLU A 119 -6.96 -3.39 -2.16
CA GLU A 119 -7.05 -1.93 -2.24
C GLU A 119 -5.97 -1.22 -1.42
N LEU A 120 -5.48 -1.85 -0.35
CA LEU A 120 -4.37 -1.33 0.47
C LEU A 120 -3.00 -1.55 -0.16
N LEU A 121 -2.79 -2.57 -0.99
CA LEU A 121 -1.47 -2.83 -1.61
C LEU A 121 -0.91 -1.64 -2.43
N PRO A 122 -1.70 -0.93 -3.26
CA PRO A 122 -1.25 0.30 -3.92
C PRO A 122 -0.88 1.43 -2.96
N VAL A 123 -1.61 1.55 -1.84
CA VAL A 123 -1.36 2.57 -0.81
C VAL A 123 -0.02 2.29 -0.16
N VAL A 124 0.17 1.06 0.33
CA VAL A 124 1.41 0.58 0.94
C VAL A 124 2.61 0.76 0.00
N ALA A 125 2.48 0.36 -1.26
CA ALA A 125 3.54 0.50 -2.24
C ALA A 125 3.92 1.98 -2.48
N THR A 126 2.93 2.86 -2.59
CA THR A 126 3.18 4.29 -2.80
C THR A 126 3.85 4.92 -1.58
N THR A 127 3.36 4.63 -0.36
CA THR A 127 3.96 5.10 0.89
C THR A 127 5.41 4.63 1.00
N ALA A 128 5.69 3.36 0.69
CA ALA A 128 7.06 2.82 0.69
C ALA A 128 7.96 3.59 -0.29
N PHE A 129 7.54 3.78 -1.55
CA PHE A 129 8.32 4.52 -2.53
C PHE A 129 8.58 5.96 -2.10
N GLN A 130 7.57 6.67 -1.59
CA GLN A 130 7.71 8.08 -1.20
C GLN A 130 8.57 8.25 0.07
N MET A 131 8.48 7.32 1.03
CA MET A 131 9.31 7.32 2.23
C MET A 131 10.78 7.02 1.90
N MET A 132 11.03 5.96 1.14
CA MET A 132 12.38 5.40 0.97
C MET A 132 13.22 6.16 -0.04
N TRP A 133 12.60 6.85 -1.02
CA TRP A 133 13.31 7.45 -2.15
C TRP A 133 14.49 8.33 -1.75
N TYR A 134 14.23 9.40 -0.99
CA TYR A 134 15.24 10.39 -0.65
C TYR A 134 16.33 9.81 0.28
N PRO A 135 15.99 9.12 1.38
CA PRO A 135 17.00 8.48 2.24
C PRO A 135 17.91 7.48 1.51
N LEU A 136 17.36 6.68 0.59
CA LEU A 136 18.17 5.73 -0.18
C LEU A 136 19.10 6.42 -1.18
N CYS A 137 18.70 7.58 -1.72
CA CYS A 137 19.58 8.38 -2.57
C CYS A 137 20.74 8.99 -1.77
N GLU A 138 20.52 9.35 -0.50
CA GLU A 138 21.60 9.80 0.40
C GLU A 138 22.52 8.65 0.83
N LYS A 139 21.95 7.48 1.13
CA LYS A 139 22.68 6.28 1.54
C LYS A 139 23.52 5.69 0.40
N TYR A 140 23.01 5.76 -0.83
CA TYR A 140 23.62 5.18 -2.04
C TYR A 140 23.68 6.20 -3.19
N PRO A 141 24.49 7.28 -3.07
CA PRO A 141 24.54 8.35 -4.05
C PRO A 141 24.95 7.88 -5.46
N GLU A 142 25.71 6.78 -5.55
CA GLU A 142 26.11 6.17 -6.82
C GLU A 142 24.94 5.55 -7.59
N ARG A 143 23.83 5.20 -6.91
CA ARG A 143 22.64 4.58 -7.52
C ARG A 143 21.58 5.58 -7.93
N THR A 144 21.61 6.79 -7.36
CA THR A 144 20.62 7.85 -7.55
C THR A 144 20.35 8.14 -9.02
N LYS A 145 21.39 8.21 -9.87
CA LYS A 145 21.23 8.47 -11.31
C LYS A 145 20.41 7.38 -12.01
N SER A 146 20.77 6.12 -11.79
CA SER A 146 20.03 4.98 -12.37
C SER A 146 18.58 4.96 -11.87
N ALA A 147 18.38 5.30 -10.61
CA ALA A 147 17.06 5.31 -10.01
C ALA A 147 16.17 6.45 -10.55
N ILE A 148 16.72 7.66 -10.75
CA ILE A 148 16.00 8.78 -11.40
C ILE A 148 15.59 8.40 -12.83
N ASN A 149 16.50 7.82 -13.60
CA ASN A 149 16.20 7.35 -14.95
C ASN A 149 15.06 6.31 -14.97
N SER A 150 14.96 5.46 -13.94
CA SER A 150 13.86 4.49 -13.80
C SER A 150 12.49 5.11 -13.57
N PHE A 151 12.42 6.40 -13.20
CA PHE A 151 11.17 7.15 -13.06
C PHE A 151 10.69 7.83 -14.32
N SER A 152 11.50 7.89 -15.38
CA SER A 152 11.09 8.48 -16.64
C SER A 152 9.75 7.88 -17.11
N ASN A 153 8.79 8.76 -17.39
CA ASN A 153 7.41 8.43 -17.78
C ASN A 153 6.57 7.65 -16.75
N ASN A 154 6.98 7.53 -15.48
CA ASN A 154 6.16 6.90 -14.44
C ASN A 154 5.06 7.82 -13.89
N CYS A 155 5.21 9.14 -14.02
CA CYS A 155 4.14 10.10 -13.74
C CYS A 155 4.30 11.35 -14.60
N HIS A 156 3.28 12.21 -14.62
CA HIS A 156 3.33 13.47 -15.39
C HIS A 156 4.53 14.36 -15.02
N GLY A 157 4.88 14.43 -13.73
CA GLY A 157 6.05 15.20 -13.26
C GLY A 157 7.40 14.62 -13.69
N TRP A 158 7.46 13.31 -13.93
CA TRP A 158 8.63 12.59 -14.46
C TRP A 158 8.52 12.30 -15.96
N SER A 159 7.66 13.02 -16.69
CA SER A 159 7.60 12.89 -18.15
C SER A 159 8.98 13.13 -18.77
N GLU A 160 9.33 12.33 -19.77
CA GLU A 160 10.64 12.36 -20.42
C GLU A 160 10.95 13.74 -21.03
N ASP A 161 9.93 14.38 -21.59
CA ASP A 161 9.97 15.74 -22.16
C ASP A 161 9.71 16.84 -21.11
N GLY A 162 9.53 16.46 -19.85
CA GLY A 162 9.17 17.35 -18.75
C GLY A 162 10.36 18.14 -18.17
N PRO A 163 10.07 19.21 -17.40
CA PRO A 163 11.10 20.10 -16.86
C PRO A 163 12.07 19.38 -15.90
N MET A 164 11.59 18.39 -15.13
CA MET A 164 12.43 17.66 -14.18
C MET A 164 13.47 16.79 -14.89
N MET A 165 13.06 16.06 -15.94
CA MET A 165 13.98 15.24 -16.74
C MET A 165 14.94 16.10 -17.58
N ALA A 166 14.49 17.27 -18.05
CA ALA A 166 15.37 18.23 -18.72
C ALA A 166 16.47 18.75 -17.78
N LYS A 167 16.13 19.13 -16.54
CA LYS A 167 17.11 19.53 -15.52
C LYS A 167 18.12 18.42 -15.26
N PHE A 168 17.65 17.19 -15.01
CA PHE A 168 18.52 16.05 -14.71
C PHE A 168 19.53 15.77 -15.83
N ARG A 169 19.09 15.79 -17.10
CA ARG A 169 20.01 15.60 -18.25
C ARG A 169 21.06 16.70 -18.40
N GLN A 170 20.73 17.94 -18.03
CA GLN A 170 21.70 19.05 -18.03
C GLN A 170 22.78 18.86 -16.97
N GLU A 171 22.39 18.38 -15.78
CA GLU A 171 23.32 18.04 -14.69
C GLU A 171 24.19 16.81 -15.01
N GLU A 172 23.74 15.90 -15.88
CA GLU A 172 24.55 14.77 -16.35
C GLU A 172 25.57 15.14 -17.43
N ALA A 173 25.32 16.20 -18.19
CA ALA A 173 26.17 16.62 -19.31
C ALA A 173 27.32 17.57 -18.91
N GLY A 174 27.31 18.09 -17.69
CA GLY A 174 28.34 18.96 -17.11
C GLY A 174 29.25 18.23 -16.13
#